data_AF-A0A6Y4B3R5-F1
#
_entry.id   AF-A0A6Y4B3R5-F1
#
_cell.length_a   1.000
_cell.length_b   1.000
_cell.length_c   1.000
_cell.angle_alpha   90.00
_cell.angle_beta   90.00
_cell.angle_gamma   90.00
#
_symmetry.space_group_name_H-M   'P 1'
#
loop_
_entity.id
_entity.type
_entity.pdbx_description
1 polymer ?
#
loop_
_entity_poly.entity_id
_entity_poly.type
_entity_poly.pdbx_seq_one_letter_code
_entity_poly.pdbx_strand_id
1 'polypeptide(L)' 'MKVSSTTNAELIKFTSAKHFSGGHSYEKYCNDLATAGVFKWIVELNQKTRQYWSKDNKLLYIENVITTL' A
#
# COMPACT_ATOMS: atom_id res chain seq x y z
N MET A 1 10.52 4.55 11.16
CA MET A 1 10.27 4.62 9.70
C MET A 1 9.76 6.03 9.35
N LYS A 2 10.40 6.74 8.42
CA LYS A 2 9.98 8.09 7.98
C LYS A 2 9.13 7.98 6.72
N VAL A 3 7.94 8.58 6.71
CA VAL A 3 7.09 8.63 5.53
C VAL A 3 7.54 9.76 4.62
N SER A 4 7.68 9.49 3.33
CA SER A 4 8.06 10.47 2.30
C SER A 4 6.95 11.51 2.10
N SER A 5 7.33 12.76 1.82
CA SER A 5 6.39 13.81 1.39
C SER A 5 5.98 13.67 -0.08
N THR A 6 6.75 12.90 -0.86
CA THR A 6 6.46 12.63 -2.27
C THR A 6 5.70 11.33 -2.39
N THR A 7 4.65 11.33 -3.21
CA THR A 7 3.79 10.16 -3.43
C THR A 7 4.15 9.44 -4.72
N ASN A 8 4.22 8.11 -4.71
CA ASN A 8 4.47 7.32 -5.92
C ASN A 8 3.50 6.12 -6.00
N ALA A 9 2.42 6.27 -6.78
CA ALA A 9 1.39 5.23 -6.91
C ALA A 9 1.89 3.94 -7.59
N GLU A 10 2.87 4.01 -8.50
CA GLU A 10 3.44 2.83 -9.16
C GLU A 10 4.25 2.00 -8.18
N LEU A 11 5.02 2.65 -7.31
CA LEU A 11 5.75 1.97 -6.23
C LEU A 11 4.78 1.30 -5.25
N ILE A 12 3.63 1.92 -4.94
CA ILE A 12 2.59 1.30 -4.09
C ILE A 12 2.07 0.02 -4.75
N LYS A 13 1.70 0.07 -6.03
CA LYS A 13 1.22 -1.09 -6.81
C LYS A 13 2.22 -2.24 -6.81
N PHE A 14 3.48 -1.93 -7.15
CA PHE A 14 4.56 -2.92 -7.20
C PHE A 14 4.81 -3.55 -5.83
N THR A 15 4.90 -2.72 -4.79
CA THR A 15 5.14 -3.13 -3.40
C THR A 15 4.03 -4.04 -2.88
N SER A 16 2.78 -3.69 -3.17
CA SER A 16 1.63 -4.52 -2.82
C SER A 16 1.67 -5.88 -3.48
N ALA A 17 1.81 -5.91 -4.81
CA ALA A 17 1.86 -7.14 -5.57
C ALA A 17 2.98 -8.07 -5.06
N LYS A 18 4.17 -7.53 -4.79
CA LYS A 18 5.30 -8.30 -4.24
C LYS A 18 5.05 -8.83 -2.84
N HIS A 19 4.41 -8.06 -1.96
CA HIS A 19 4.13 -8.53 -0.61
C HIS A 19 3.10 -9.67 -0.59
N PHE A 20 1.97 -9.50 -1.30
CA PHE A 20 0.92 -10.52 -1.32
C PHE A 20 1.26 -11.75 -2.17
N SER A 21 2.25 -11.66 -3.06
CA SER A 21 2.84 -12.84 -3.72
C SER A 21 3.92 -13.54 -2.90
N GLY A 22 4.19 -13.11 -1.66
CA GLY A 22 5.24 -13.66 -0.79
C GLY A 22 6.67 -13.21 -1.13
N GLY A 23 6.84 -12.26 -2.06
CA GLY A 23 8.15 -11.76 -2.48
C GLY A 23 8.77 -10.71 -1.55
N HIS A 24 7.98 -10.03 -0.71
CA HIS A 24 8.46 -9.07 0.29
C HIS A 24 8.07 -9.49 1.71
N SER A 25 9.03 -9.39 2.64
CA SER A 25 8.75 -9.42 4.07
C SER A 25 7.83 -8.27 4.47
N TYR A 26 7.15 -8.41 5.62
CA TYR A 26 6.30 -7.35 6.15
C TYR A 26 7.07 -6.04 6.41
N GLU A 27 8.31 -6.14 6.93
CA GLU A 27 9.16 -4.97 7.17
C GLU A 27 9.52 -4.26 5.86
N LYS A 28 9.90 -5.01 4.83
CA LYS A 28 10.19 -4.45 3.51
C LYS A 28 8.96 -3.78 2.91
N TYR A 29 7.79 -4.43 3.03
CA TYR A 29 6.51 -3.86 2.61
C TYR A 29 6.24 -2.51 3.28
N CYS A 30 6.38 -2.43 4.60
CA CYS A 30 6.19 -1.17 5.35
C CYS A 30 7.16 -0.07 4.89
N ASN A 31 8.45 -0.41 4.73
CA ASN A 31 9.48 0.56 4.33
C ASN A 31 9.26 1.10 2.91
N ASP A 32 8.91 0.23 1.96
CA ASP A 32 8.66 0.63 0.57
C ASP A 32 7.38 1.48 0.48
N LEU A 33 6.32 1.13 1.24
CA LEU A 33 5.11 1.96 1.34
C LEU A 33 5.40 3.35 1.92
N ALA A 34 6.17 3.44 3.00
CA ALA A 34 6.56 4.72 3.59
C ALA A 34 7.39 5.57 2.61
N THR A 35 8.28 4.93 1.85
CA THR A 35 9.06 5.57 0.78
C THR A 35 8.15 6.10 -0.33
N ALA A 36 7.06 5.39 -0.64
CA ALA A 36 6.05 5.80 -1.61
C ALA A 36 5.07 6.88 -1.09
N GLY A 37 5.24 7.37 0.14
CA GLY A 37 4.40 8.40 0.75
C GLY A 37 3.14 7.88 1.44
N VAL A 38 3.02 6.55 1.63
CA VAL A 38 1.90 5.95 2.37
C VAL A 38 2.15 6.09 3.86
N PHE A 39 1.20 6.72 4.56
CA PHE A 39 1.16 6.84 6.01
C PHE A 39 0.39 5.69 6.66
N LYS A 40 -0.74 5.29 6.07
CA LYS A 40 -1.55 4.16 6.53
C LYS A 40 -2.19 3.44 5.34
N TRP A 41 -2.53 2.17 5.53
CA TRP A 41 -3.45 1.47 4.65
C TRP A 41 -4.64 0.93 5.42
N ILE A 42 -5.81 0.88 4.78
CA ILE A 42 -7.06 0.39 5.36
C ILE A 42 -7.54 -0.76 4.50
N VAL A 43 -7.79 -1.91 5.12
CA VAL A 43 -8.44 -3.05 4.47
C VAL A 43 -9.92 -3.00 4.82
N GLU A 44 -10.76 -2.68 3.83
CA GLU A 44 -12.21 -2.67 3.96
C GLU A 44 -12.78 -3.99 3.43
N LEU A 45 -13.17 -4.88 4.33
CA LEU A 45 -13.59 -6.24 3.99
C LEU A 45 -14.96 -6.27 3.30
N ASN A 46 -15.88 -5.35 3.65
CA ASN A 46 -17.20 -5.31 3.03
C ASN A 46 -17.09 -4.94 1.55
N GLN A 47 -16.20 -3.99 1.24
CA GLN A 47 -15.92 -3.56 -0.13
C GLN A 47 -14.86 -4.42 -0.82
N LYS A 48 -14.19 -5.32 -0.08
CA LYS A 48 -13.05 -6.12 -0.55
C LYS A 48 -11.94 -5.24 -1.13
N THR A 49 -11.67 -4.08 -0.53
CA THR A 49 -10.62 -3.17 -0.98
C THR A 49 -9.52 -2.97 0.04
N ARG A 50 -8.34 -2.58 -0.46
CA ARG A 50 -7.21 -2.07 0.31
C ARG A 50 -6.88 -0.68 -0.19
N GLN A 51 -6.90 0.28 0.71
CA GLN A 51 -6.79 1.70 0.41
C GLN A 51 -5.52 2.25 1.06
N TYR A 52 -4.71 2.97 0.30
CA TYR A 52 -3.44 3.54 0.75
C TYR A 52 -3.54 5.05 0.86
N TRP A 53 -3.16 5.60 2.00
CA TRP A 53 -3.44 7.00 2.35
C TRP A 53 -2.16 7.74 2.72
N SER A 54 -2.06 9.01 2.30
CA SER A 54 -1.02 9.92 2.77
C SER A 54 -1.30 10.42 4.19
N LYS A 55 -0.33 11.12 4.78
CA LYS A 55 -0.47 11.74 6.09
C LYS A 55 -1.57 12.81 6.15
N ASP A 56 -1.82 13.49 5.03
CA ASP A 56 -2.84 14.54 4.89
C ASP A 56 -4.21 13.98 4.48
N ASN A 57 -4.45 12.68 4.72
CA ASN A 57 -5.67 11.95 4.37
C ASN A 57 -6.04 11.99 2.87
N LYS A 58 -5.05 12.10 1.97
CA LYS A 58 -5.28 11.91 0.53
C LYS A 58 -5.21 10.43 0.19
N LEU A 59 -6.22 9.91 -0.52
CA LEU A 59 -6.18 8.57 -1.10
C LEU A 59 -5.14 8.54 -2.22
N LEU A 60 -4.15 7.66 -2.10
CA LEU A 60 -3.04 7.51 -3.05
C LEU A 60 -3.29 6.38 -4.04
N TYR A 61 -3.84 5.28 -3.55
CA TYR A 61 -4.14 4.11 -4.36
C TYR A 61 -5.20 3.23 -3.68
N ILE A 62 -5.97 2.50 -4.47
CA ILE A 62 -6.94 1.51 -4.01
C ILE A 62 -6.89 0.29 -4.92
N GLU A 63 -6.96 -0.90 -4.33
CA GLU A 63 -7.00 -2.17 -5.04
C GLU A 63 -7.94 -3.16 -4.38
N ASN A 64 -8.33 -4.21 -5.11
CA ASN A 64 -9.10 -5.32 -4.54
C ASN A 64 -8.18 -6.22 -3.70
N VAL A 65 -8.68 -6.72 -2.56
CA VAL A 65 -7.95 -7.71 -1.73
C VAL A 65 -8.19 -9.15 -2.16
N ILE A 66 -9.19 -9.40 -3.00
CA ILE A 66 -9.50 -10.73 -3.53
C ILE A 66 -9.24 -10.72 -5.03
N THR A 67 -8.16 -11.35 -5.45
CA THR A 67 -8.03 -11.86 -6.81
C THR A 67 -8.47 -13.32 -6.73
N THR A 68 -9.62 -13.65 -7.32
CA THR A 68 -10.01 -15.04 -7.48
C THR A 68 -8.89 -15.77 -8.22
N LEU A 69 -8.42 -16.89 -7.68
CA LEU A 69 -7.46 -17.79 -8.35
C LEU A 69 -8.03 -18.30 -9.67
#